data_AF-A0A1V5IYS9-F1
#
_entry.id   AF-A0A1V5IYS9-F1
#
_cell.length_a   1.000
_cell.length_b   1.000
_cell.length_c   1.000
_cell.angle_alpha   90.00
_cell.angle_beta   90.00
_cell.angle_gamma   90.00
#
_symmetry.space_group_name_H-M   'P 1'
#
loop_
_entity.id
_entity.type
_entity.pdbx_description
1 polymer ?
#
loop_
_entity_poly.entity_id
_entity_poly.type
_entity_poly.pdbx_seq_one_letter_code
_entity_poly.pdbx_strand_id
1 'polypeptide(L)'
;MYGTQHSEFPSECREAEYERRIKLAYPIHPELFDRLYNDWSTLDKFQRTRGVLRLMAAVIHSLWERQDGNLLIMPATIPIDDPAVQFELTRYLDDQWTPVIAKDVDGEHSLPLRLDRDAPNLGRYSACRRVARTIYVGSAPTQRAANRGIDDRQVKLGCVQPGETVATFGDAIRRLTDRATYLYVDGSRYWYSTQPTVTRLAEDRANQLHEHDVMDEIVRRLRDEARSRGDFHRVHACLSSSDIPDEHEARLVVLGPEHPHSKGQADSAARKEAQAILDSRGSSPRSYKNTLVFLAGDASRLKDLQTAIRQFLAWKSIWDEREQLNLDPFQSKQADTKRKNADDTVNVRIPEAYQWLLVPNQPDPKGSPEWTETRLQGSDSLALRASKKLKSEEMLLVQMGGVRLRLELDRVPLWRGNDVLVKQLVEDFATYLYLPRLRDSDVLIAAIREGITLLTWQSETFAYAQSKDADGRYLGLVGGGSAAVQSEGGSIVVKPDVAAEQQRRDAEAAKAKAGNGSATVAESERTGEQGQAAGAETTRGADTDTPPPPAPTYRRFHGSVQLDSLRVGRDASRIADEVIQHLSKYIGANVEVTLEIRAEMPDGATEKTIRDVTENCRTLRFDSFGFEEE
;
A
#
# COMPACT_ATOMS: atom_id res chain seq x y z
N MET A 1 4.47 -45.46 31.96
CA MET A 1 3.92 -44.39 31.11
C MET A 1 4.11 -43.01 31.73
N TYR A 2 3.41 -42.65 32.81
CA TYR A 2 3.52 -41.32 33.44
C TYR A 2 4.96 -40.96 33.85
N GLY A 3 5.69 -41.85 34.53
CA GLY A 3 7.09 -41.61 34.89
C GLY A 3 8.04 -41.47 33.70
N THR A 4 7.83 -42.23 32.63
CA THR A 4 8.68 -42.23 31.43
C THR A 4 8.40 -41.05 30.48
N GLN A 5 7.19 -40.51 30.49
CA GLN A 5 6.73 -39.42 29.61
C GLN A 5 6.37 -38.16 30.42
N HIS A 6 7.20 -37.78 31.38
CA HIS A 6 6.91 -36.75 32.38
C HIS A 6 6.65 -35.33 31.82
N SER A 7 7.04 -35.03 30.58
CA SER A 7 6.76 -33.74 29.93
C SER A 7 5.28 -33.59 29.51
N GLU A 8 4.61 -34.72 29.28
CA GLU A 8 3.27 -34.80 28.68
C GLU A 8 2.12 -34.86 29.69
N PHE A 9 2.43 -35.14 30.96
CA PHE A 9 1.45 -35.35 32.02
C PHE A 9 1.71 -34.42 33.22
N PRO A 10 0.73 -34.21 34.10
CA PRO A 10 0.93 -33.44 35.33
C PRO A 10 2.04 -34.01 36.21
N SER A 11 2.78 -33.13 36.89
CA SER A 11 3.98 -33.51 37.64
C SER A 11 3.71 -34.46 38.79
N GLU A 12 2.52 -34.38 39.42
CA GLU A 12 2.08 -35.26 40.50
C GLU A 12 1.92 -36.73 40.05
N CYS A 13 1.64 -36.99 38.77
CA CYS A 13 1.39 -38.33 38.25
C CYS A 13 2.62 -39.25 38.29
N ARG A 14 3.83 -38.69 38.48
CA ARG A 14 5.09 -39.46 38.60
C ARG A 14 5.39 -39.90 40.03
N GLU A 15 4.65 -39.39 41.01
CA GLU A 15 4.93 -39.62 42.42
C GLU A 15 4.36 -40.97 42.87
N ALA A 16 5.04 -41.61 43.83
CA ALA A 16 4.59 -42.88 44.41
C ALA A 16 3.22 -42.78 45.10
N GLU A 17 2.81 -41.58 45.50
CA GLU A 17 1.46 -41.31 45.98
C GLU A 17 0.39 -41.49 44.90
N TYR A 18 0.64 -41.01 43.68
CA TYR A 18 -0.31 -41.18 42.58
C TYR A 18 -0.47 -42.66 42.19
N GLU A 19 0.61 -43.45 42.22
CA GLU A 19 0.53 -44.90 42.05
C GLU A 19 -0.38 -45.56 43.12
N ARG A 20 -0.24 -45.15 44.39
CA ARG A 20 -1.11 -45.63 45.48
C ARG A 20 -2.58 -45.24 45.24
N ARG A 21 -2.84 -44.02 44.75
CA ARG A 21 -4.21 -43.57 44.39
C ARG A 21 -4.81 -44.43 43.29
N ILE A 22 -4.05 -44.77 42.24
CA ILE A 22 -4.51 -45.67 41.16
C ILE A 22 -4.89 -47.05 41.73
N LYS A 23 -4.05 -47.63 42.61
CA LYS A 23 -4.32 -48.94 43.21
C LYS A 23 -5.59 -48.94 44.07
N LEU A 24 -5.82 -47.88 44.84
CA LEU A 24 -7.01 -47.75 45.70
C LEU A 24 -8.29 -47.49 44.92
N ALA A 25 -8.20 -46.78 43.79
CA ALA A 25 -9.36 -46.40 42.98
C ALA A 25 -9.74 -47.44 41.93
N TYR A 26 -8.92 -48.48 41.70
CA TYR A 26 -9.16 -49.50 40.67
C TYR A 26 -10.57 -50.11 40.78
N PRO A 27 -11.35 -50.17 39.68
CA PRO A 27 -10.97 -49.97 38.27
C PRO A 27 -11.11 -48.53 37.73
N ILE A 28 -11.31 -47.53 38.59
CA ILE A 28 -11.53 -46.13 38.20
C ILE A 28 -10.21 -45.35 38.25
N HIS A 29 -9.94 -44.55 37.22
CA HIS A 29 -8.76 -43.69 37.19
C HIS A 29 -8.94 -42.48 38.14
N PRO A 30 -7.93 -42.11 38.96
CA PRO A 30 -8.04 -41.02 39.93
C PRO A 30 -8.50 -39.69 39.34
N GLU A 31 -8.03 -39.35 38.13
CA GLU A 31 -8.46 -38.15 37.40
C GLU A 31 -9.99 -38.04 37.26
N LEU A 32 -10.71 -39.15 37.05
CA LEU A 32 -12.17 -39.10 36.94
C LEU A 32 -12.81 -38.70 38.27
N PHE A 33 -12.31 -39.23 39.39
CA PHE A 33 -12.80 -38.80 40.70
C PHE A 33 -12.45 -37.35 40.99
N ASP A 34 -11.27 -36.90 40.60
CA ASP A 34 -10.87 -35.50 40.80
C ASP A 34 -11.84 -34.56 40.06
N ARG A 35 -12.19 -34.85 38.80
CA ARG A 35 -13.22 -34.07 38.08
C ARG A 35 -14.56 -34.12 38.82
N LEU A 36 -15.05 -35.30 39.20
CA LEU A 36 -16.38 -35.46 39.80
C LEU A 36 -16.51 -34.84 41.19
N TYR A 37 -15.48 -34.96 42.04
CA TYR A 37 -15.52 -34.47 43.41
C TYR A 37 -15.02 -33.04 43.57
N ASN A 38 -14.11 -32.55 42.71
CA ASN A 38 -13.60 -31.18 42.84
C ASN A 38 -14.35 -30.21 41.93
N ASP A 39 -14.73 -30.61 40.71
CA ASP A 39 -15.34 -29.70 39.75
C ASP A 39 -16.87 -29.85 39.74
N TRP A 40 -17.39 -31.05 39.49
CA TRP A 40 -18.84 -31.27 39.39
C TRP A 40 -19.57 -31.03 40.72
N SER A 41 -18.88 -31.25 41.84
CA SER A 41 -19.42 -31.03 43.18
C SER A 41 -19.65 -29.55 43.53
N THR A 42 -19.12 -28.63 42.72
CA THR A 42 -19.31 -27.18 42.86
C THR A 42 -20.60 -26.68 42.24
N LEU A 43 -21.27 -27.51 41.42
CA LEU A 43 -22.57 -27.17 40.84
C LEU A 43 -23.65 -27.20 41.93
N ASP A 44 -24.42 -26.12 42.06
CA ASP A 44 -25.43 -25.94 43.13
C ASP A 44 -26.46 -27.07 43.20
N LYS A 45 -26.82 -27.63 42.02
CA LYS A 45 -27.82 -28.71 41.90
C LYS A 45 -27.20 -30.10 42.07
N PHE A 46 -25.87 -30.23 42.10
CA PHE A 46 -25.19 -31.51 42.11
C PHE A 46 -25.06 -32.06 43.54
N GLN A 47 -25.73 -33.18 43.78
CA GLN A 47 -25.72 -33.83 45.07
C GLN A 47 -24.44 -34.67 45.21
N ARG A 48 -23.37 -34.08 45.75
CA ARG A 48 -22.00 -34.66 45.76
C ARG A 48 -21.93 -36.18 45.82
N THR A 49 -22.46 -36.82 46.85
CA THR A 49 -22.37 -38.29 47.00
C THR A 49 -23.40 -39.03 46.13
N ARG A 50 -24.67 -38.60 46.13
CA ARG A 50 -25.74 -39.33 45.41
C ARG A 50 -25.64 -39.17 43.89
N GLY A 51 -25.24 -38.00 43.42
CA GLY A 51 -25.03 -37.68 42.00
C GLY A 51 -23.89 -38.48 41.41
N VAL A 52 -22.74 -38.54 42.08
CA VAL A 52 -21.60 -39.37 41.64
C VAL A 52 -21.99 -40.84 41.58
N LEU A 53 -22.63 -41.38 42.62
CA LEU A 53 -23.04 -42.79 42.63
C LEU A 53 -24.03 -43.13 41.51
N ARG A 54 -25.00 -42.24 41.22
CA ARG A 54 -25.94 -42.42 40.11
C ARG A 54 -25.26 -42.40 38.75
N LEU A 55 -24.40 -41.41 38.52
CA LEU A 55 -23.66 -41.30 37.27
C LEU A 55 -22.75 -42.50 37.07
N MET A 56 -21.98 -42.89 38.09
CA MET A 56 -21.09 -44.05 38.02
C MET A 56 -21.85 -45.36 37.83
N ALA A 57 -23.03 -45.53 38.44
CA ALA A 57 -23.87 -46.69 38.21
C ALA A 57 -24.32 -46.79 36.75
N ALA A 58 -24.76 -45.68 36.15
CA ALA A 58 -25.14 -45.63 34.73
C ALA A 58 -23.95 -45.89 33.80
N VAL A 59 -22.79 -45.29 34.09
CA VAL A 59 -21.55 -45.49 33.31
C VAL A 59 -21.09 -46.93 33.37
N ILE A 60 -20.99 -47.52 34.58
CA ILE A 60 -20.55 -48.91 34.76
C ILE A 60 -21.52 -49.87 34.08
N HIS A 61 -22.83 -49.64 34.21
CA HIS A 61 -23.83 -50.46 33.54
C HIS A 61 -23.66 -50.43 32.01
N SER A 62 -23.56 -49.23 31.40
CA SER A 62 -23.38 -49.07 29.95
C SER A 62 -22.05 -49.68 29.47
N LEU A 63 -20.95 -49.48 30.20
CA LEU A 63 -19.65 -50.08 29.87
C LEU A 63 -19.67 -51.61 29.97
N TRP A 64 -20.36 -52.15 30.97
CA TRP A 64 -20.51 -53.59 31.15
C TRP A 64 -21.33 -54.23 30.03
N GLU A 65 -22.46 -53.62 29.65
CA GLU A 65 -23.29 -54.08 28.53
C GLU A 65 -22.53 -54.04 27.19
N ARG A 66 -21.71 -53.00 27.00
CA ARG A 66 -20.86 -52.83 25.80
C ARG A 66 -19.61 -53.72 25.80
N GLN A 67 -19.38 -54.50 26.85
CA GLN A 67 -18.16 -55.31 27.05
C GLN A 67 -16.88 -54.48 26.86
N ASP A 68 -16.84 -53.29 27.47
CA ASP A 68 -15.72 -52.36 27.32
C ASP A 68 -14.39 -52.98 27.79
N GLY A 69 -13.38 -52.93 26.92
CA GLY A 69 -12.07 -53.52 27.13
C GLY A 69 -10.97 -52.54 27.56
N ASN A 70 -11.33 -51.31 27.97
CA ASN A 70 -10.33 -50.34 28.43
C ASN A 70 -9.75 -50.75 29.79
N LEU A 71 -8.50 -50.34 30.04
CA LEU A 71 -7.76 -50.75 31.25
C LEU A 71 -8.35 -50.17 32.55
N LEU A 72 -8.91 -48.96 32.46
CA LEU A 72 -9.49 -48.20 33.56
C LEU A 72 -10.69 -47.39 33.06
N ILE A 73 -11.62 -47.09 33.96
CA ILE A 73 -12.68 -46.11 33.71
C ILE A 73 -12.07 -44.71 33.89
N MET A 74 -11.95 -43.96 32.80
CA MET A 74 -11.35 -42.62 32.73
C MET A 74 -12.39 -41.59 32.26
N PRO A 75 -12.11 -40.27 32.35
CA PRO A 75 -13.00 -39.26 31.75
C PRO A 75 -13.34 -39.54 30.28
N ALA A 76 -12.35 -39.98 29.49
CA ALA A 76 -12.52 -40.33 28.08
C ALA A 76 -13.41 -41.56 27.81
N THR A 77 -13.55 -42.47 28.78
CA THR A 77 -14.30 -43.73 28.58
C THR A 77 -15.76 -43.59 28.94
N ILE A 78 -16.19 -42.47 29.54
CA ILE A 78 -17.60 -42.21 29.83
C ILE A 78 -18.40 -42.27 28.52
N PRO A 79 -19.40 -43.17 28.38
CA PRO A 79 -20.20 -43.29 27.17
C PRO A 79 -21.27 -42.20 27.13
N ILE A 80 -20.89 -40.97 26.81
CA ILE A 80 -21.78 -39.79 26.79
C ILE A 80 -22.85 -39.92 25.69
N ASP A 81 -22.60 -40.74 24.68
CA ASP A 81 -23.57 -41.16 23.66
C ASP A 81 -24.75 -41.99 24.21
N ASP A 82 -24.59 -42.61 25.38
CA ASP A 82 -25.66 -43.36 26.05
C ASP A 82 -26.68 -42.40 26.67
N PRO A 83 -27.98 -42.49 26.34
CA PRO A 83 -29.00 -41.59 26.87
C PRO A 83 -29.08 -41.56 28.41
N ALA A 84 -28.84 -42.68 29.09
CA ALA A 84 -28.91 -42.75 30.55
C ALA A 84 -27.74 -41.97 31.19
N VAL A 85 -26.54 -42.09 30.61
CA VAL A 85 -25.35 -41.36 31.06
C VAL A 85 -25.45 -39.89 30.72
N GLN A 86 -25.89 -39.56 29.50
CA GLN A 86 -26.11 -38.18 29.07
C GLN A 86 -27.12 -37.46 29.99
N PHE A 87 -28.20 -38.14 30.37
CA PHE A 87 -29.19 -37.59 31.28
C PHE A 87 -28.58 -37.25 32.65
N GLU A 88 -27.79 -38.15 33.23
CA GLU A 88 -27.14 -37.90 34.53
C GLU A 88 -26.07 -36.78 34.45
N LEU A 89 -25.40 -36.59 33.31
CA LEU A 89 -24.45 -35.48 33.11
C LEU A 89 -25.13 -34.13 32.89
N THR A 90 -26.26 -34.11 32.18
CA THR A 90 -26.89 -32.84 31.74
C THR A 90 -27.90 -32.28 32.74
N ARG A 91 -28.58 -33.13 33.53
CA ARG A 91 -29.60 -32.73 34.51
C ARG A 91 -29.16 -31.71 35.58
N TYR A 92 -27.86 -31.59 35.82
CA TYR A 92 -27.29 -30.69 36.83
C TYR A 92 -26.75 -29.39 36.24
N LEU A 93 -26.68 -29.29 34.91
CA LEU A 93 -26.20 -28.11 34.19
C LEU A 93 -27.39 -27.20 33.89
N ASP A 94 -27.19 -25.89 34.01
CA ASP A 94 -28.26 -24.91 33.82
C ASP A 94 -28.65 -24.71 32.35
N ASP A 95 -27.71 -24.94 31.43
CA ASP A 95 -27.86 -24.70 29.99
C ASP A 95 -28.23 -25.98 29.21
N GLN A 96 -28.74 -25.79 27.99
CA GLN A 96 -29.03 -26.91 27.08
C GLN A 96 -27.74 -27.46 26.43
N TRP A 97 -27.13 -28.46 27.06
CA TRP A 97 -25.89 -29.08 26.60
C TRP A 97 -26.08 -30.16 25.52
N THR A 98 -27.30 -30.66 25.32
CA THR A 98 -27.57 -31.72 24.33
C THR A 98 -27.09 -31.37 22.91
N PRO A 99 -27.29 -30.15 22.36
CA PRO A 99 -26.78 -29.78 21.05
C PRO A 99 -25.24 -29.77 20.97
N VAL A 100 -24.57 -29.33 22.04
CA VAL A 100 -23.10 -29.33 22.14
C VAL A 100 -22.60 -30.77 22.10
N ILE A 101 -23.20 -31.65 22.90
CA ILE A 101 -22.83 -33.06 22.97
C ILE A 101 -23.04 -33.74 21.62
N ALA A 102 -24.22 -33.55 21.03
CA ALA A 102 -24.59 -34.16 19.77
C ALA A 102 -23.67 -33.74 18.62
N LYS A 103 -23.22 -32.47 18.61
CA LYS A 103 -22.41 -31.93 17.52
C LYS A 103 -20.91 -32.13 17.71
N ASP A 104 -20.37 -31.84 18.89
CA ASP A 104 -18.91 -31.71 19.08
C ASP A 104 -18.32 -32.65 20.14
N VAL A 105 -19.13 -33.37 20.94
CA VAL A 105 -18.59 -34.27 21.99
C VAL A 105 -18.73 -35.74 21.62
N ASP A 106 -19.97 -36.23 21.48
CA ASP A 106 -20.23 -37.67 21.46
C ASP A 106 -21.58 -38.08 20.84
N GLY A 107 -22.10 -37.30 19.89
CA GLY A 107 -23.28 -37.68 19.12
C GLY A 107 -23.00 -38.65 17.97
N GLU A 108 -24.07 -39.26 17.44
CA GLU A 108 -24.02 -40.21 16.31
C GLU A 108 -23.38 -39.63 15.04
N HIS A 109 -23.52 -38.33 14.82
CA HIS A 109 -22.93 -37.61 13.67
C HIS A 109 -21.94 -36.52 14.11
N SER A 110 -21.38 -36.68 15.31
CA SER A 110 -20.51 -35.68 15.91
C SER A 110 -19.17 -35.52 15.16
N LEU A 111 -18.59 -34.32 15.26
CA LEU A 111 -17.30 -34.00 14.69
C LEU A 111 -16.18 -34.98 15.12
N PRO A 112 -16.03 -35.34 16.42
CA PRO A 112 -14.96 -36.24 16.84
C PRO A 112 -15.04 -37.61 16.17
N LEU A 113 -16.25 -38.19 16.06
CA LEU A 113 -16.46 -39.48 15.41
C LEU A 113 -16.11 -39.43 13.92
N ARG A 114 -16.48 -38.33 13.24
CA ARG A 114 -16.11 -38.11 11.84
C ARG A 114 -14.59 -37.99 11.66
N LEU A 115 -13.92 -37.20 12.49
CA LEU A 115 -12.46 -37.03 12.41
C LEU A 115 -11.71 -38.35 12.66
N ASP A 116 -12.18 -39.15 13.61
CA ASP A 116 -11.63 -40.48 13.88
C ASP A 116 -11.86 -41.44 12.70
N ARG A 117 -12.99 -41.35 12.00
CA ARG A 117 -13.27 -42.14 10.79
C ARG A 117 -12.40 -41.71 9.59
N ASP A 118 -12.18 -40.40 9.44
CA ASP A 118 -11.44 -39.84 8.31
C ASP A 118 -9.92 -40.08 8.43
N ALA A 119 -9.40 -40.28 9.65
CA ALA A 119 -7.97 -40.44 9.92
C ALA A 119 -7.68 -41.77 10.66
N PRO A 120 -7.16 -42.81 9.96
CA PRO A 120 -6.95 -44.14 10.55
C PRO A 120 -6.06 -44.16 11.80
N ASN A 121 -5.07 -43.27 11.89
CA ASN A 121 -4.19 -43.14 13.04
C ASN A 121 -4.92 -42.62 14.30
N LEU A 122 -5.93 -41.75 14.13
CA LEU A 122 -6.78 -41.25 15.21
C LEU A 122 -7.87 -42.30 15.55
N GLY A 123 -8.49 -42.85 14.50
CA GLY A 123 -9.55 -43.85 14.60
C GLY A 123 -9.14 -45.12 15.34
N ARG A 124 -7.88 -45.56 15.20
CA ARG A 124 -7.33 -46.70 15.96
C ARG A 124 -7.57 -46.61 17.46
N TYR A 125 -7.53 -45.40 18.04
CA TYR A 125 -7.72 -45.16 19.46
C TYR A 125 -9.03 -44.44 19.78
N SER A 126 -9.84 -44.10 18.76
CA SER A 126 -10.92 -43.12 18.89
C SER A 126 -10.42 -41.81 19.55
N ALA A 127 -9.27 -41.33 19.10
CA ALA A 127 -8.52 -40.27 19.78
C ALA A 127 -9.32 -38.97 19.91
N CYS A 128 -10.02 -38.54 18.86
CA CYS A 128 -10.84 -37.33 18.90
C CYS A 128 -12.01 -37.51 19.86
N ARG A 129 -12.72 -38.63 19.79
CA ARG A 129 -13.85 -38.92 20.69
C ARG A 129 -13.43 -38.92 22.15
N ARG A 130 -12.31 -39.56 22.47
CA ARG A 130 -11.74 -39.59 23.82
C ARG A 130 -11.34 -38.21 24.31
N VAL A 131 -10.65 -37.41 23.49
CA VAL A 131 -10.29 -36.03 23.81
C VAL A 131 -11.54 -35.19 24.07
N ALA A 132 -12.54 -35.26 23.19
CA ALA A 132 -13.74 -34.47 23.30
C ALA A 132 -14.52 -34.79 24.59
N ARG A 133 -14.68 -36.08 24.93
CA ARG A 133 -15.28 -36.51 26.20
C ARG A 133 -14.52 -35.99 27.40
N THR A 134 -13.19 -36.12 27.42
CA THR A 134 -12.36 -35.63 28.52
C THR A 134 -12.51 -34.12 28.72
N ILE A 135 -12.46 -33.34 27.63
CA ILE A 135 -12.66 -31.89 27.71
C ILE A 135 -14.05 -31.55 28.22
N TYR A 136 -15.10 -32.22 27.72
CA TYR A 136 -16.46 -32.00 28.22
C TYR A 136 -16.56 -32.27 29.72
N VAL A 137 -16.12 -33.45 30.17
CA VAL A 137 -16.19 -33.85 31.58
C VAL A 137 -15.39 -32.91 32.47
N GLY A 138 -14.23 -32.43 32.02
CA GLY A 138 -13.40 -31.52 32.80
C GLY A 138 -13.81 -30.04 32.74
N SER A 139 -14.56 -29.62 31.73
CA SER A 139 -14.84 -28.20 31.51
C SER A 139 -16.30 -27.79 31.69
N ALA A 140 -17.27 -28.68 31.43
CA ALA A 140 -18.70 -28.39 31.56
C ALA A 140 -19.11 -27.80 32.93
N PRO A 141 -18.63 -28.29 34.09
CA PRO A 141 -19.00 -27.71 35.39
C PRO A 141 -18.35 -26.34 35.65
N THR A 142 -17.35 -25.94 34.85
CA THR A 142 -16.51 -24.75 35.12
C THR A 142 -16.95 -23.49 34.35
N GLN A 143 -18.13 -23.46 33.72
CA GLN A 143 -18.57 -22.33 32.89
C GLN A 143 -18.51 -20.95 33.60
N ARG A 144 -18.82 -20.91 34.90
CA ARG A 144 -18.80 -19.67 35.70
C ARG A 144 -17.48 -19.44 36.45
N ALA A 145 -16.54 -20.37 36.37
CA ALA A 145 -15.24 -20.23 37.04
C ALA A 145 -14.38 -19.17 36.33
N ALA A 146 -13.56 -18.44 37.10
CA ALA A 146 -12.57 -17.51 36.54
C ALA A 146 -11.54 -18.25 35.65
N ASN A 147 -11.24 -19.49 36.00
CA ASN A 147 -10.29 -20.37 35.33
C ASN A 147 -11.05 -21.47 34.57
N ARG A 148 -11.67 -21.15 33.45
CA ARG A 148 -12.44 -22.11 32.63
C ARG A 148 -11.54 -23.17 31.98
N GLY A 149 -12.07 -24.39 31.85
CA GLY A 149 -11.45 -25.44 31.04
C GLY A 149 -10.33 -26.21 31.69
N ILE A 150 -9.77 -27.15 30.95
CA ILE A 150 -8.66 -28.00 31.37
C ILE A 150 -7.45 -27.81 30.46
N ASP A 151 -6.25 -27.95 31.00
CA ASP A 151 -5.02 -27.81 30.22
C ASP A 151 -4.68 -29.07 29.41
N ASP A 152 -3.80 -28.92 28.43
CA ASP A 152 -3.31 -29.98 27.54
C ASP A 152 -2.83 -31.25 28.27
N ARG A 153 -2.11 -31.11 29.40
CA ARG A 153 -1.59 -32.26 30.15
C ARG A 153 -2.72 -32.99 30.89
N GLN A 154 -3.68 -32.25 31.43
CA GLN A 154 -4.90 -32.80 32.01
C GLN A 154 -5.76 -33.52 30.96
N VAL A 155 -5.89 -32.97 29.75
CA VAL A 155 -6.60 -33.65 28.66
C VAL A 155 -5.95 -35.00 28.36
N LYS A 156 -4.62 -35.02 28.19
CA LYS A 156 -3.84 -36.25 27.96
C LYS A 156 -3.99 -37.26 29.09
N LEU A 157 -3.93 -36.80 30.35
CA LEU A 157 -4.12 -37.64 31.54
C LEU A 157 -5.51 -38.32 31.54
N GLY A 158 -6.54 -37.63 31.07
CA GLY A 158 -7.90 -38.17 31.05
C GLY A 158 -8.20 -39.10 29.87
N CYS A 159 -7.32 -39.23 28.87
CA CYS A 159 -7.61 -39.97 27.63
C CYS A 159 -6.57 -41.01 27.17
N VAL A 160 -5.29 -40.85 27.53
CA VAL A 160 -4.20 -41.73 27.04
C VAL A 160 -4.08 -42.98 27.92
N GLN A 161 -3.98 -44.16 27.29
CA GLN A 161 -3.71 -45.42 27.99
C GLN A 161 -2.30 -45.95 27.73
N PRO A 162 -1.77 -46.79 28.64
CA PRO A 162 -0.53 -47.53 28.41
C PRO A 162 -0.47 -48.24 27.05
N GLY A 163 0.60 -48.00 26.30
CA GLY A 163 0.81 -48.58 24.96
C GLY A 163 0.29 -47.71 23.80
N GLU A 164 -0.36 -46.59 24.09
CA GLU A 164 -0.83 -45.64 23.08
C GLU A 164 0.18 -44.48 22.87
N THR A 165 0.16 -43.91 21.67
CA THR A 165 1.06 -42.79 21.32
C THR A 165 0.45 -41.45 21.74
N VAL A 166 1.05 -40.77 22.72
CA VAL A 166 0.57 -39.49 23.26
C VAL A 166 0.39 -38.42 22.17
N ALA A 167 1.33 -38.34 21.21
CA ALA A 167 1.29 -37.35 20.12
C ALA A 167 0.00 -37.44 19.27
N THR A 168 -0.61 -38.62 19.16
CA THR A 168 -1.88 -38.82 18.46
C THR A 168 -3.01 -38.01 19.09
N PHE A 169 -3.02 -37.91 20.43
CA PHE A 169 -4.02 -37.14 21.16
C PHE A 169 -3.76 -35.63 21.06
N GLY A 170 -2.49 -35.21 20.96
CA GLY A 170 -2.14 -33.83 20.63
C GLY A 170 -2.66 -33.39 19.25
N ASP A 171 -2.52 -34.24 18.21
CA ASP A 171 -3.09 -33.96 16.88
C ASP A 171 -4.62 -33.94 16.92
N ALA A 172 -5.25 -34.81 17.71
CA ALA A 172 -6.70 -34.82 17.91
C ALA A 172 -7.21 -33.50 18.54
N ILE A 173 -6.56 -33.00 19.59
CA ILE A 173 -6.89 -31.70 20.22
C ILE A 173 -6.84 -30.57 19.19
N ARG A 174 -5.77 -30.52 18.39
CA ARG A 174 -5.60 -29.48 17.35
C ARG A 174 -6.72 -29.53 16.32
N ARG A 175 -7.02 -30.70 15.76
CA ARG A 175 -8.08 -30.85 14.75
C ARG A 175 -9.48 -30.54 15.28
N LEU A 176 -9.76 -30.87 16.53
CA LEU A 176 -11.02 -30.52 17.19
C LEU A 176 -11.12 -29.00 17.36
N THR A 177 -10.06 -28.37 17.88
CA THR A 177 -10.01 -26.91 18.09
C THR A 177 -10.18 -26.13 16.79
N ASP A 178 -9.65 -26.66 15.67
CA ASP A 178 -9.75 -26.04 14.35
C ASP A 178 -11.16 -26.10 13.74
N ARG A 179 -12.03 -27.04 14.16
CA ARG A 179 -13.30 -27.34 13.45
C ARG A 179 -14.56 -27.38 14.32
N ALA A 180 -14.43 -27.50 15.63
CA ALA A 180 -15.57 -27.59 16.53
C ALA A 180 -16.32 -26.26 16.62
N THR A 181 -17.65 -26.35 16.73
CA THR A 181 -18.54 -25.19 16.86
C THR A 181 -18.48 -24.60 18.27
N TYR A 182 -18.33 -25.44 19.29
CA TYR A 182 -18.53 -25.11 20.70
C TYR A 182 -17.27 -25.26 21.57
N LEU A 183 -16.14 -25.67 20.98
CA LEU A 183 -14.87 -25.84 21.68
C LEU A 183 -14.03 -24.56 21.60
N TYR A 184 -13.68 -24.03 22.76
CA TYR A 184 -12.86 -22.84 22.91
C TYR A 184 -11.44 -23.22 23.33
N VAL A 185 -10.48 -22.39 22.93
CA VAL A 185 -9.06 -22.52 23.27
C VAL A 185 -8.51 -21.18 23.74
N ASP A 186 -7.76 -21.20 24.84
CA ASP A 186 -6.94 -20.08 25.30
C ASP A 186 -5.58 -20.60 25.79
N GLY A 187 -4.52 -20.29 25.02
CA GLY A 187 -3.20 -20.86 25.25
C GLY A 187 -3.23 -22.38 25.22
N SER A 188 -3.00 -23.02 26.37
CA SER A 188 -3.01 -24.47 26.55
C SER A 188 -4.30 -25.00 27.18
N ARG A 189 -5.34 -24.18 27.38
CA ARG A 189 -6.60 -24.56 28.02
C ARG A 189 -7.74 -24.68 27.03
N TYR A 190 -8.58 -25.69 27.26
CA TYR A 190 -9.69 -26.05 26.38
C TYR A 190 -10.99 -26.19 27.18
N TRP A 191 -12.08 -25.65 26.65
CA TRP A 191 -13.40 -25.82 27.26
C TRP A 191 -14.53 -25.83 26.24
N TYR A 192 -15.60 -26.56 26.55
CA TYR A 192 -16.84 -26.40 25.81
C TYR A 192 -17.71 -25.29 26.42
N SER A 193 -18.42 -24.58 25.55
CA SER A 193 -19.48 -23.64 25.94
C SER A 193 -20.75 -23.94 25.15
N THR A 194 -21.90 -23.52 25.68
CA THR A 194 -23.20 -23.65 25.00
C THR A 194 -23.38 -22.65 23.86
N GLN A 195 -22.54 -21.62 23.81
CA GLN A 195 -22.50 -20.64 22.73
C GLN A 195 -21.46 -21.01 21.66
N PRO A 196 -21.81 -20.91 20.35
CA PRO A 196 -20.85 -21.09 19.27
C PRO A 196 -19.64 -20.16 19.37
N THR A 197 -18.47 -20.61 18.93
CA THR A 197 -17.26 -19.76 18.89
C THR A 197 -17.42 -18.61 17.89
N VAL A 198 -16.74 -17.49 18.17
CA VAL A 198 -16.69 -16.36 17.25
C VAL A 198 -16.08 -16.73 15.89
N THR A 199 -15.19 -17.74 15.85
CA THR A 199 -14.63 -18.28 14.61
C THR A 199 -15.72 -18.93 13.75
N ARG A 200 -16.56 -19.78 14.34
CA ARG A 200 -17.65 -20.42 13.61
C ARG A 200 -18.67 -19.40 13.13
N LEU A 201 -18.99 -18.41 13.97
CA LEU A 201 -19.85 -17.29 13.59
C LEU A 201 -19.27 -16.50 12.40
N ALA A 202 -17.95 -16.27 12.40
CA ALA A 202 -17.27 -15.57 11.30
C ALA A 202 -17.35 -16.36 9.99
N GLU A 203 -17.13 -17.68 10.02
CA GLU A 203 -17.27 -18.52 8.83
C GLU A 203 -18.70 -18.48 8.26
N ASP A 204 -19.71 -18.57 9.12
CA ASP A 204 -21.11 -18.52 8.68
C ASP A 204 -21.46 -17.17 8.06
N ARG A 205 -21.02 -16.06 8.67
CA ARG A 205 -21.20 -14.73 8.09
C ARG A 205 -20.44 -14.57 6.76
N ALA A 206 -19.20 -15.05 6.68
CA ALA A 206 -18.40 -14.97 5.45
C ALA A 206 -19.06 -15.69 4.27
N ASN A 207 -19.71 -16.82 4.54
CA ASN A 207 -20.46 -17.61 3.55
C ASN A 207 -21.80 -16.97 3.16
N GLN A 208 -22.40 -16.16 4.04
CA GLN A 208 -23.68 -15.48 3.81
C GLN A 208 -23.53 -14.12 3.11
N LEU A 209 -22.34 -13.53 3.07
CA LEU A 209 -22.10 -12.24 2.41
C LEU A 209 -22.47 -12.27 0.92
N HIS A 210 -23.17 -11.23 0.45
CA HIS A 210 -23.46 -11.07 -0.96
C HIS A 210 -22.20 -10.67 -1.72
N GLU A 211 -22.12 -11.06 -3.01
CA GLU A 211 -20.98 -10.74 -3.86
C GLU A 211 -20.79 -9.23 -4.03
N HIS A 212 -21.88 -8.47 -4.10
CA HIS A 212 -21.85 -7.01 -4.23
C HIS A 212 -21.10 -6.33 -3.07
N ASP A 213 -21.36 -6.74 -1.82
CA ASP A 213 -20.68 -6.17 -0.64
C ASP A 213 -19.16 -6.40 -0.67
N VAL A 214 -18.75 -7.56 -1.20
CA VAL A 214 -17.34 -7.91 -1.38
C VAL A 214 -16.70 -7.05 -2.46
N MET A 215 -17.39 -6.84 -3.59
CA MET A 215 -16.90 -5.99 -4.67
C MET A 215 -16.79 -4.52 -4.25
N ASP A 216 -17.78 -4.00 -3.52
CA ASP A 216 -17.79 -2.63 -2.99
C ASP A 216 -16.60 -2.37 -2.07
N GLU A 217 -16.29 -3.33 -1.18
CA GLU A 217 -15.13 -3.21 -0.30
C GLU A 217 -13.81 -3.25 -1.09
N ILE A 218 -13.69 -4.08 -2.15
CA ILE A 218 -12.52 -4.06 -3.04
C ILE A 218 -12.40 -2.69 -3.73
N VAL A 219 -13.48 -2.17 -4.32
CA VAL A 219 -13.51 -0.87 -4.99
C VAL A 219 -13.11 0.25 -4.01
N ARG A 220 -13.62 0.23 -2.78
CA ARG A 220 -13.25 1.18 -1.73
C ARG A 220 -11.75 1.17 -1.47
N ARG A 221 -11.15 -0.02 -1.32
CA ARG A 221 -9.70 -0.18 -1.09
C ARG A 221 -8.85 0.28 -2.27
N LEU A 222 -9.29 0.02 -3.50
CA LEU A 222 -8.59 0.48 -4.71
C LEU A 222 -8.63 2.00 -4.85
N ARG A 223 -9.73 2.64 -4.44
CA ARG A 223 -9.82 4.10 -4.36
C ARG A 223 -8.88 4.69 -3.30
N ASP A 224 -8.67 3.98 -2.18
CA ASP A 224 -7.67 4.38 -1.19
C ASP A 224 -6.24 4.22 -1.74
N GLU A 225 -5.93 3.13 -2.45
CA GLU A 225 -4.64 2.97 -3.15
C GLU A 225 -4.39 4.04 -4.22
N ALA A 226 -5.43 4.48 -4.93
CA ALA A 226 -5.36 5.51 -5.96
C ALA A 226 -5.00 6.91 -5.43
N ARG A 227 -4.95 7.11 -4.10
CA ARG A 227 -4.42 8.34 -3.51
C ARG A 227 -2.91 8.49 -3.76
N SER A 228 -2.18 7.38 -3.86
CA SER A 228 -0.80 7.35 -4.33
C SER A 228 -0.78 7.44 -5.85
N ARG A 229 -0.03 8.41 -6.40
CA ARG A 229 -0.02 8.68 -7.85
C ARG A 229 1.23 8.20 -8.58
N GLY A 230 2.30 7.85 -7.87
CA GLY A 230 3.60 7.60 -8.52
C GLY A 230 4.01 8.80 -9.38
N ASP A 231 4.44 8.54 -10.62
CA ASP A 231 4.75 9.59 -11.60
C ASP A 231 3.56 9.99 -12.49
N PHE A 232 2.35 9.47 -12.25
CA PHE A 232 1.17 9.85 -13.02
C PHE A 232 0.59 11.18 -12.51
N HIS A 233 -0.04 11.94 -13.40
CA HIS A 233 -0.76 13.15 -12.99
C HIS A 233 -1.97 12.80 -12.12
N ARG A 234 -2.68 11.73 -12.48
CA ARG A 234 -3.83 11.21 -11.73
C ARG A 234 -3.98 9.69 -11.89
N VAL A 235 -4.54 9.06 -10.85
CA VAL A 235 -4.95 7.66 -10.85
C VAL A 235 -6.46 7.60 -10.70
N HIS A 236 -7.11 6.86 -11.60
CA HIS A 236 -8.55 6.67 -11.65
C HIS A 236 -8.86 5.21 -11.29
N ALA A 237 -9.48 4.96 -10.14
CA ALA A 237 -9.81 3.61 -9.70
C ALA A 237 -11.31 3.32 -9.83
N CYS A 238 -11.63 2.27 -10.58
CA CYS A 238 -12.99 1.73 -10.75
C CYS A 238 -13.98 2.82 -11.17
N LEU A 239 -13.60 3.58 -12.19
CA LEU A 239 -14.41 4.63 -12.80
C LEU A 239 -14.81 4.22 -14.22
N SER A 240 -15.97 4.70 -14.64
CA SER A 240 -16.44 4.52 -16.01
C SER A 240 -15.65 5.40 -16.99
N SER A 241 -15.71 5.05 -18.28
CA SER A 241 -15.10 5.83 -19.36
C SER A 241 -15.46 7.33 -19.34
N SER A 242 -16.71 7.70 -18.98
CA SER A 242 -17.15 9.11 -18.96
C SER A 242 -16.50 9.94 -17.86
N ASP A 243 -16.15 9.30 -16.74
CA ASP A 243 -15.59 9.95 -15.55
C ASP A 243 -14.06 10.13 -15.63
N ILE A 244 -13.43 9.60 -16.69
CA ILE A 244 -12.00 9.75 -16.96
C ILE A 244 -11.83 10.91 -17.95
N PRO A 245 -11.25 12.06 -17.53
CA PRO A 245 -11.04 13.21 -18.41
C PRO A 245 -10.19 12.85 -19.64
N ASP A 246 -10.37 13.61 -20.72
CA ASP A 246 -9.54 13.51 -21.92
C ASP A 246 -8.62 14.73 -21.96
N GLU A 247 -7.43 14.57 -21.40
CA GLU A 247 -6.46 15.64 -21.10
C GLU A 247 -5.05 15.15 -21.49
N HIS A 248 -4.04 16.04 -21.55
CA HIS A 248 -2.73 15.73 -22.16
C HIS A 248 -1.76 14.95 -21.24
N GLU A 249 -2.01 14.91 -19.93
CA GLU A 249 -1.11 14.29 -18.96
C GLU A 249 -1.28 12.77 -18.82
N ALA A 250 -0.23 12.03 -18.48
CA ALA A 250 -0.32 10.59 -18.28
C ALA A 250 -1.20 10.23 -17.06
N ARG A 251 -2.13 9.29 -17.25
CA ARG A 251 -3.08 8.81 -16.25
C ARG A 251 -3.07 7.29 -16.16
N LEU A 252 -3.13 6.79 -14.93
CA LEU A 252 -3.32 5.36 -14.66
C LEU A 252 -4.78 5.08 -14.38
N VAL A 253 -5.35 4.10 -15.06
CA VAL A 253 -6.72 3.62 -14.84
C VAL A 253 -6.67 2.23 -14.21
N VAL A 254 -7.08 2.11 -12.94
CA VAL A 254 -7.22 0.83 -12.25
C VAL A 254 -8.63 0.30 -12.51
N LEU A 255 -8.73 -0.81 -13.23
CA LEU A 255 -10.00 -1.42 -13.61
C LEU A 255 -10.72 -2.03 -12.39
N GLY A 256 -12.05 -2.10 -12.45
CA GLY A 256 -12.85 -2.74 -11.41
C GLY A 256 -12.60 -4.25 -11.30
N PRO A 257 -12.91 -4.88 -10.13
CA PRO A 257 -12.75 -6.32 -9.93
C PRO A 257 -13.60 -7.20 -10.87
N GLU A 258 -14.65 -6.62 -11.47
CA GLU A 258 -15.50 -7.23 -12.50
C GLU A 258 -14.80 -7.41 -13.86
N HIS A 259 -13.63 -6.78 -14.05
CA HIS A 259 -12.84 -6.85 -15.27
C HIS A 259 -11.48 -7.54 -15.04
N PRO A 260 -11.44 -8.87 -14.77
CA PRO A 260 -10.20 -9.58 -14.55
C PRO A 260 -9.39 -9.81 -15.84
N HIS A 261 -8.08 -10.04 -15.67
CA HIS A 261 -7.14 -10.42 -16.71
C HIS A 261 -6.37 -11.70 -16.35
N SER A 262 -5.89 -12.43 -17.36
CA SER A 262 -4.92 -13.52 -17.21
C SER A 262 -3.90 -13.43 -18.32
N LYS A 263 -2.66 -13.86 -18.05
CA LYS A 263 -1.53 -13.78 -19.00
C LYS A 263 -1.91 -14.29 -20.40
N GLY A 264 -1.73 -13.45 -21.42
CA GLY A 264 -1.92 -13.83 -22.82
C GLY A 264 -3.38 -13.97 -23.25
N GLN A 265 -4.34 -13.51 -22.43
CA GLN A 265 -5.75 -13.46 -22.81
C GLN A 265 -6.12 -12.10 -23.40
N ALA A 266 -5.92 -11.98 -24.71
CA ALA A 266 -6.21 -10.76 -25.47
C ALA A 266 -7.69 -10.32 -25.39
N ASP A 267 -8.63 -11.27 -25.25
CA ASP A 267 -10.08 -11.02 -25.19
C ASP A 267 -10.67 -11.02 -23.76
N SER A 268 -9.82 -10.89 -22.74
CA SER A 268 -10.26 -10.80 -21.34
C SER A 268 -11.16 -9.59 -21.06
N ALA A 269 -11.95 -9.66 -20.00
CA ALA A 269 -12.84 -8.57 -19.59
C ALA A 269 -12.07 -7.26 -19.35
N ALA A 270 -10.88 -7.35 -18.74
CA ALA A 270 -9.95 -6.23 -18.59
C ALA A 270 -9.56 -5.58 -19.92
N ARG A 271 -9.21 -6.39 -20.93
CA ARG A 271 -8.77 -5.91 -22.24
C ARG A 271 -9.90 -5.21 -22.99
N LYS A 272 -11.12 -5.75 -22.92
CA LYS A 272 -12.33 -5.15 -23.50
C LYS A 272 -12.66 -3.81 -22.86
N GLU A 273 -12.64 -3.74 -21.53
CA GLU A 273 -12.91 -2.49 -20.80
C GLU A 273 -11.83 -1.44 -21.07
N ALA A 274 -10.55 -1.84 -21.01
CA ALA A 274 -9.43 -0.94 -21.33
C ALA A 274 -9.55 -0.39 -22.76
N GLN A 275 -9.92 -1.23 -23.74
CA GLN A 275 -10.14 -0.80 -25.12
C GLN A 275 -11.33 0.17 -25.23
N ALA A 276 -12.45 -0.10 -24.56
CA ALA A 276 -13.61 0.78 -24.56
C ALA A 276 -13.30 2.18 -23.98
N ILE A 277 -12.55 2.23 -22.87
CA ILE A 277 -12.07 3.48 -22.26
C ILE A 277 -11.06 4.19 -23.17
N LEU A 278 -10.20 3.45 -23.86
CA LEU A 278 -9.22 4.02 -24.79
C LEU A 278 -9.88 4.64 -26.02
N ASP A 279 -10.98 4.06 -26.50
CA ASP A 279 -11.65 4.53 -27.72
C ASP A 279 -12.67 5.64 -27.47
N SER A 280 -13.26 5.68 -26.29
CA SER A 280 -14.35 6.60 -25.97
C SER A 280 -14.24 7.22 -24.58
N ARG A 281 -14.81 8.41 -24.44
CA ARG A 281 -15.17 9.07 -23.18
C ARG A 281 -16.68 9.22 -23.15
N GLY A 282 -17.37 8.29 -22.50
CA GLY A 282 -18.83 8.20 -22.57
C GLY A 282 -19.27 7.97 -24.02
N SER A 283 -20.06 8.89 -24.59
CA SER A 283 -20.52 8.80 -25.98
C SER A 283 -19.57 9.42 -27.02
N SER A 284 -18.53 10.13 -26.59
CA SER A 284 -17.62 10.84 -27.50
C SER A 284 -16.35 10.03 -27.75
N PRO A 285 -15.78 10.00 -28.97
CA PRO A 285 -14.47 9.42 -29.22
C PRO A 285 -13.39 10.10 -28.37
N ARG A 286 -12.45 9.32 -27.84
CA ARG A 286 -11.31 9.83 -27.08
C ARG A 286 -10.18 10.25 -28.01
N SER A 287 -9.65 11.46 -27.81
CA SER A 287 -8.54 12.00 -28.61
C SER A 287 -7.18 11.63 -28.01
N TYR A 288 -6.97 11.81 -26.71
CA TYR A 288 -5.64 11.71 -26.10
C TYR A 288 -5.33 10.29 -25.60
N LYS A 289 -5.39 9.32 -26.53
CA LYS A 289 -5.24 7.89 -26.24
C LYS A 289 -3.87 7.52 -25.67
N ASN A 290 -2.81 8.22 -26.09
CA ASN A 290 -1.45 7.94 -25.63
C ASN A 290 -1.21 8.30 -24.16
N THR A 291 -2.15 8.98 -23.51
CA THR A 291 -2.04 9.37 -22.10
C THR A 291 -2.49 8.28 -21.12
N LEU A 292 -3.17 7.24 -21.61
CA LEU A 292 -3.78 6.22 -20.75
C LEU A 292 -2.94 4.95 -20.66
N VAL A 293 -2.83 4.43 -19.44
CA VAL A 293 -2.36 3.08 -19.13
C VAL A 293 -3.29 2.43 -18.12
N PHE A 294 -3.38 1.10 -18.14
CA PHE A 294 -4.41 0.39 -17.37
C PHE A 294 -3.78 -0.64 -16.43
N LEU A 295 -4.37 -0.81 -15.25
CA LEU A 295 -3.99 -1.83 -14.28
C LEU A 295 -5.20 -2.73 -13.99
N ALA A 296 -5.03 -4.03 -14.16
CA ALA A 296 -6.08 -5.02 -13.97
C ALA A 296 -5.72 -6.04 -12.89
N GLY A 297 -6.77 -6.57 -12.25
CA GLY A 297 -6.66 -7.70 -11.33
C GLY A 297 -6.45 -9.02 -12.08
N ASP A 298 -5.62 -9.89 -11.52
CA ASP A 298 -5.45 -11.26 -11.99
C ASP A 298 -6.66 -12.13 -11.63
N ALA A 299 -7.19 -12.88 -12.59
CA ALA A 299 -8.41 -13.66 -12.42
C ALA A 299 -8.32 -14.71 -11.28
N SER A 300 -7.14 -15.29 -11.04
CA SER A 300 -6.95 -16.26 -9.96
C SER A 300 -6.79 -15.57 -8.62
N ARG A 301 -5.96 -14.51 -8.56
CA ARG A 301 -5.68 -13.77 -7.32
C ARG A 301 -6.86 -12.94 -6.84
N LEU A 302 -7.75 -12.52 -7.73
CA LEU A 302 -8.99 -11.85 -7.35
C LEU A 302 -9.91 -12.78 -6.54
N LYS A 303 -9.96 -14.08 -6.82
CA LYS A 303 -10.72 -15.05 -6.02
C LYS A 303 -10.14 -15.20 -4.61
N ASP A 304 -8.81 -15.22 -4.51
CA ASP A 304 -8.10 -15.23 -3.22
C ASP A 304 -8.41 -13.95 -2.42
N LEU A 305 -8.37 -12.79 -3.09
CA LEU A 305 -8.71 -11.49 -2.49
C LEU A 305 -10.17 -11.45 -2.02
N GLN A 306 -11.13 -11.89 -2.84
CA GLN A 306 -12.54 -11.96 -2.46
C GLN A 306 -12.74 -12.83 -1.21
N THR A 307 -12.04 -13.96 -1.12
CA THR A 307 -12.09 -14.83 0.06
C THR A 307 -11.54 -14.12 1.30
N ALA A 308 -10.42 -13.41 1.18
CA ALA A 308 -9.85 -12.61 2.26
C ALA A 308 -10.78 -11.47 2.72
N ILE A 309 -11.43 -10.78 1.77
CA ILE A 309 -12.40 -9.71 2.04
C ILE A 309 -13.62 -10.25 2.77
N ARG A 310 -14.16 -11.41 2.37
CA ARG A 310 -15.28 -12.07 3.07
C ARG A 310 -14.94 -12.34 4.54
N GLN A 311 -13.75 -12.85 4.80
CA GLN A 311 -13.27 -13.08 6.16
C GLN A 311 -13.13 -11.76 6.94
N PHE A 312 -12.53 -10.74 6.33
CA PHE A 312 -12.41 -9.42 6.94
C PHE A 312 -13.77 -8.82 7.31
N LEU A 313 -14.72 -8.80 6.37
CA LEU A 313 -16.06 -8.26 6.59
C LEU A 313 -16.82 -9.05 7.66
N ALA A 314 -16.69 -10.38 7.69
CA ALA A 314 -17.28 -11.22 8.72
C ALA A 314 -16.73 -10.86 10.12
N TRP A 315 -15.41 -10.81 10.29
CA TRP A 315 -14.79 -10.43 11.56
C TRP A 315 -15.10 -8.99 11.96
N LYS A 316 -15.15 -8.07 10.99
CA LYS A 316 -15.55 -6.68 11.21
C LYS A 316 -16.98 -6.61 11.75
N SER A 317 -17.93 -7.31 11.14
CA SER A 317 -19.32 -7.30 11.60
C SER A 317 -19.47 -7.83 13.04
N ILE A 318 -18.76 -8.91 13.40
CA ILE A 318 -18.80 -9.49 14.75
C ILE A 318 -18.22 -8.50 15.78
N TRP A 319 -17.13 -7.83 15.43
CA TRP A 319 -16.50 -6.83 16.30
C TRP A 319 -17.38 -5.59 16.49
N ASP A 320 -18.02 -5.12 15.42
CA ASP A 320 -18.92 -3.97 15.45
C ASP A 320 -20.20 -4.27 16.26
N GLU A 321 -20.71 -5.51 16.18
CA GLU A 321 -21.91 -5.98 16.89
C GLU A 321 -21.62 -6.64 18.25
N ARG A 322 -20.39 -6.55 18.78
CA ARG A 322 -19.96 -7.28 19.99
C ARG A 322 -20.89 -7.11 21.19
N GLU A 323 -21.48 -5.93 21.36
CA GLU A 323 -22.41 -5.60 22.45
C GLU A 323 -23.77 -6.27 22.26
N GLN A 324 -24.28 -6.31 21.02
CA GLN A 324 -25.54 -6.98 20.68
C GLN A 324 -25.42 -8.50 20.80
N LEU A 325 -24.24 -9.03 20.45
CA LEU A 325 -23.90 -10.45 20.59
C LEU A 325 -23.55 -10.85 22.04
N ASN A 326 -23.50 -9.89 22.97
CA ASN A 326 -23.07 -10.10 24.36
C ASN A 326 -21.74 -10.85 24.47
N LEU A 327 -20.76 -10.51 23.61
CA LEU A 327 -19.46 -11.16 23.62
C LEU A 327 -18.73 -10.85 24.93
N ASP A 328 -18.18 -11.90 25.56
CA ASP A 328 -17.35 -11.72 26.75
C ASP A 328 -16.00 -11.03 26.40
N PRO A 329 -15.21 -10.57 27.39
CA PRO A 329 -13.95 -9.89 27.13
C PRO A 329 -12.95 -10.73 26.31
N PHE A 330 -12.98 -12.06 26.46
CA PHE A 330 -12.12 -12.97 25.74
C PHE A 330 -12.52 -13.06 24.26
N GLN A 331 -13.80 -13.31 23.98
CA GLN A 331 -14.37 -13.35 22.63
C GLN A 331 -14.20 -12.01 21.90
N SER A 332 -14.39 -10.89 22.60
CA SER A 332 -14.19 -9.54 22.06
C SER A 332 -12.73 -9.34 21.64
N LYS A 333 -11.76 -9.66 22.51
CA LYS A 333 -10.33 -9.54 22.19
C LYS A 333 -9.93 -10.44 21.01
N GLN A 334 -10.49 -11.66 20.96
CA GLN A 334 -10.27 -12.59 19.86
C GLN A 334 -10.81 -12.02 18.53
N ALA A 335 -12.03 -11.47 18.53
CA ALA A 335 -12.65 -10.87 17.35
C ALA A 335 -11.84 -9.66 16.82
N ASP A 336 -11.39 -8.74 17.69
CA ASP A 336 -10.54 -7.61 17.24
C ASP A 336 -9.21 -8.07 16.66
N THR A 337 -8.56 -9.04 17.30
CA THR A 337 -7.28 -9.59 16.81
C THR A 337 -7.46 -10.23 15.43
N LYS A 338 -8.52 -11.05 15.26
CA LYS A 338 -8.82 -11.70 13.98
C LYS A 338 -9.23 -10.69 12.90
N ARG A 339 -10.00 -9.66 13.25
CA ARG A 339 -10.36 -8.55 12.36
C ARG A 339 -9.11 -7.82 11.84
N LYS A 340 -8.18 -7.46 12.72
CA LYS A 340 -6.91 -6.80 12.35
C LYS A 340 -6.06 -7.68 11.44
N ASN A 341 -5.87 -8.95 11.79
CA ASN A 341 -5.10 -9.87 10.96
C ASN A 341 -5.73 -10.09 9.58
N ALA A 342 -7.06 -10.15 9.50
CA ALA A 342 -7.79 -10.25 8.23
C ALA A 342 -7.64 -8.96 7.40
N ASP A 343 -7.66 -7.80 8.05
CA ASP A 343 -7.42 -6.49 7.42
C ASP A 343 -6.01 -6.40 6.80
N ASP A 344 -4.99 -6.79 7.57
CA ASP A 344 -3.60 -6.83 7.10
C ASP A 344 -3.44 -7.81 5.92
N THR A 345 -4.12 -8.96 5.99
CA THR A 345 -4.13 -9.92 4.88
C THR A 345 -4.72 -9.31 3.62
N VAL A 346 -5.83 -8.58 3.72
CA VAL A 346 -6.43 -7.86 2.57
C VAL A 346 -5.45 -6.83 2.01
N ASN A 347 -4.79 -6.04 2.86
CA ASN A 347 -3.83 -5.02 2.44
C ASN A 347 -2.66 -5.61 1.64
N VAL A 348 -2.18 -6.81 2.01
CA VAL A 348 -1.14 -7.54 1.25
C VAL A 348 -1.69 -8.13 -0.06
N ARG A 349 -2.92 -8.64 -0.06
CA ARG A 349 -3.51 -9.32 -1.23
C ARG A 349 -3.90 -8.35 -2.35
N ILE A 350 -4.21 -7.09 -2.07
CA ILE A 350 -4.55 -6.08 -3.10
C ILE A 350 -3.44 -5.92 -4.15
N PRO A 351 -2.18 -5.58 -3.79
CA PRO A 351 -1.11 -5.42 -4.76
C PRO A 351 -0.68 -6.73 -5.45
N GLU A 352 -0.92 -7.88 -4.82
CA GLU A 352 -0.73 -9.20 -5.44
C GLU A 352 -1.81 -9.52 -6.47
N ALA A 353 -3.05 -9.10 -6.23
CA ALA A 353 -4.16 -9.27 -7.15
C ALA A 353 -4.06 -8.30 -8.33
N TYR A 354 -3.83 -7.01 -8.08
CA TYR A 354 -3.70 -5.97 -9.09
C TYR A 354 -2.26 -5.89 -9.61
N GLN A 355 -1.93 -6.83 -10.51
CA GLN A 355 -0.57 -7.04 -11.01
C GLN A 355 -0.44 -6.93 -12.54
N TRP A 356 -1.53 -6.78 -13.31
CA TRP A 356 -1.44 -6.75 -14.77
C TRP A 356 -1.48 -5.32 -15.30
N LEU A 357 -0.31 -4.81 -15.69
CA LEU A 357 -0.19 -3.53 -16.38
C LEU A 357 -0.43 -3.76 -17.88
N LEU A 358 -1.44 -3.08 -18.43
CA LEU A 358 -1.84 -3.15 -19.84
C LEU A 358 -1.55 -1.80 -20.47
N VAL A 359 -0.62 -1.79 -21.43
CA VAL A 359 -0.13 -0.57 -22.06
C VAL A 359 -0.48 -0.59 -23.54
N PRO A 360 -1.33 0.32 -24.03
CA PRO A 360 -1.55 0.45 -25.47
C PRO A 360 -0.30 1.06 -26.10
N ASN A 361 0.12 0.50 -27.23
CA ASN A 361 1.21 1.02 -28.04
C ASN A 361 0.95 0.76 -29.52
N GLN A 362 1.71 1.40 -30.40
CA GLN A 362 1.60 1.18 -31.84
C GLN A 362 2.99 1.31 -32.46
N PRO A 363 3.78 0.23 -32.56
CA PRO A 363 5.16 0.32 -33.03
C PRO A 363 5.31 0.89 -34.47
N ASP A 364 4.39 0.50 -35.36
CA ASP A 364 4.27 1.02 -36.72
C ASP A 364 3.10 2.03 -36.81
N PRO A 365 3.33 3.30 -37.18
CA PRO A 365 2.26 4.29 -37.37
C PRO A 365 1.15 3.86 -38.33
N LYS A 366 1.42 2.93 -39.25
CA LYS A 366 0.42 2.35 -40.19
C LYS A 366 -0.14 1.00 -39.72
N GLY A 367 0.43 0.40 -38.67
CA GLY A 367 -0.02 -0.84 -38.08
C GLY A 367 -1.24 -0.66 -37.18
N SER A 368 -1.80 -1.77 -36.70
CA SER A 368 -2.89 -1.74 -35.71
C SER A 368 -2.32 -1.48 -34.30
N PRO A 369 -3.08 -0.84 -33.39
CA PRO A 369 -2.70 -0.75 -31.99
C PRO A 369 -2.48 -2.13 -31.37
N GLU A 370 -1.37 -2.26 -30.66
CA GLU A 370 -0.97 -3.44 -29.91
C GLU A 370 -1.04 -3.15 -28.41
N TRP A 371 -0.95 -4.22 -27.62
CA TRP A 371 -1.03 -4.14 -26.18
C TRP A 371 0.13 -4.89 -25.54
N THR A 372 0.90 -4.16 -24.75
CA THR A 372 1.96 -4.73 -23.94
C THR A 372 1.40 -5.08 -22.57
N GLU A 373 1.44 -6.36 -22.23
CA GLU A 373 0.97 -6.91 -20.95
C GLU A 373 2.18 -7.22 -20.07
N THR A 374 2.27 -6.55 -18.92
CA THR A 374 3.40 -6.68 -18.01
C THR A 374 2.92 -7.04 -16.61
N ARG A 375 3.50 -8.08 -16.03
CA ARG A 375 3.26 -8.44 -14.63
C ARG A 375 4.10 -7.57 -13.69
N LEU A 376 3.44 -6.81 -12.83
CA LEU A 376 4.07 -6.02 -11.78
C LEU A 376 4.44 -6.88 -10.58
N GLN A 377 5.54 -6.51 -9.92
CA GLN A 377 6.07 -7.17 -8.72
C GLN A 377 6.50 -6.12 -7.70
N GLY A 378 6.68 -6.54 -6.44
CA GLY A 378 7.09 -5.68 -5.33
C GLY A 378 5.92 -5.21 -4.45
N SER A 379 6.29 -4.58 -3.33
CA SER A 379 5.40 -4.18 -2.22
C SER A 379 4.99 -2.70 -2.23
N ASP A 380 5.49 -1.91 -3.18
CA ASP A 380 5.08 -0.51 -3.33
C ASP A 380 3.59 -0.39 -3.72
N SER A 381 2.99 0.78 -3.49
CA SER A 381 1.62 1.09 -3.93
C SER A 381 1.40 0.83 -5.43
N LEU A 382 0.15 0.59 -5.83
CA LEU A 382 -0.20 0.20 -7.21
C LEU A 382 0.40 1.13 -8.27
N ALA A 383 0.20 2.44 -8.10
CA ALA A 383 0.64 3.44 -9.06
C ALA A 383 2.17 3.58 -9.13
N LEU A 384 2.86 3.49 -7.99
CA LEU A 384 4.31 3.61 -7.92
C LEU A 384 5.01 2.43 -8.62
N ARG A 385 4.47 1.21 -8.48
CA ARG A 385 4.98 0.02 -9.20
C ARG A 385 4.80 0.18 -10.70
N ALA A 386 3.61 0.60 -11.12
CA ALA A 386 3.30 0.83 -12.52
C ALA A 386 4.22 1.91 -13.13
N SER A 387 4.38 3.05 -12.46
CA SER A 387 5.21 4.14 -12.98
C SER A 387 6.70 3.79 -13.02
N LYS A 388 7.24 3.12 -11.98
CA LYS A 388 8.62 2.60 -11.99
C LYS A 388 8.86 1.66 -13.17
N LYS A 389 7.93 0.73 -13.42
CA LYS A 389 8.03 -0.23 -14.52
C LYS A 389 7.99 0.47 -15.89
N LEU A 390 7.03 1.36 -16.10
CA LEU A 390 6.92 2.14 -17.35
C LEU A 390 8.16 2.99 -17.61
N LYS A 391 8.72 3.64 -16.58
CA LYS A 391 9.97 4.41 -16.71
C LYS A 391 11.15 3.51 -17.11
N SER A 392 11.28 2.35 -16.47
CA SER A 392 12.38 1.42 -16.75
C SER A 392 12.35 0.84 -18.17
N GLU A 393 11.16 0.78 -18.78
CA GLU A 393 10.96 0.27 -20.14
C GLU A 393 10.74 1.40 -21.17
N GLU A 394 11.02 2.65 -20.78
CA GLU A 394 10.82 3.86 -21.61
C GLU A 394 9.39 4.02 -22.18
N MET A 395 8.39 3.40 -21.54
CA MET A 395 6.97 3.52 -21.90
C MET A 395 6.26 4.70 -21.21
N LEU A 396 6.97 5.42 -20.33
CA LEU A 396 6.57 6.70 -19.76
C LEU A 396 7.82 7.56 -19.55
N LEU A 397 7.89 8.69 -20.26
CA LEU A 397 8.98 9.66 -20.12
C LEU A 397 8.58 10.75 -19.14
N VAL A 398 9.32 10.83 -18.03
CA VAL A 398 9.21 11.93 -17.05
C VAL A 398 10.16 13.08 -17.35
N GLN A 399 11.14 12.84 -18.22
CA GLN A 399 12.12 13.77 -18.74
C GLN A 399 12.46 13.35 -20.17
N MET A 400 12.75 14.32 -21.03
CA MET A 400 13.15 14.10 -22.42
C MET A 400 14.10 15.21 -22.83
N GLY A 401 15.20 14.86 -23.51
CA GLY A 401 16.16 15.83 -24.03
C GLY A 401 15.83 16.30 -25.46
N GLY A 402 16.38 17.44 -25.85
CA GLY A 402 16.13 18.04 -27.17
C GLY A 402 16.53 17.15 -28.36
N VAL A 403 17.62 16.40 -28.22
CA VAL A 403 18.08 15.43 -29.24
C VAL A 403 17.07 14.29 -29.40
N ARG A 404 16.48 13.79 -28.32
CA ARG A 404 15.45 12.75 -28.40
C ARG A 404 14.18 13.27 -29.07
N LEU A 405 13.76 14.49 -28.74
CA LEU A 405 12.63 15.13 -29.41
C LEU A 405 12.91 15.27 -30.92
N ARG A 406 14.11 15.71 -31.30
CA ARG A 406 14.52 15.78 -32.70
C ARG A 406 14.41 14.44 -33.43
N LEU A 407 14.86 13.35 -32.80
CA LEU A 407 14.75 12.00 -33.37
C LEU A 407 13.30 11.62 -33.64
N GLU A 408 12.36 11.91 -32.73
CA GLU A 408 10.94 11.62 -32.95
C GLU A 408 10.31 12.50 -34.05
N LEU A 409 10.70 13.78 -34.11
CA LEU A 409 10.26 14.72 -35.15
C LEU A 409 10.69 14.28 -36.56
N ASP A 410 11.83 13.60 -36.68
CA ASP A 410 12.36 13.12 -37.95
C ASP A 410 11.88 11.70 -38.29
N ARG A 411 11.75 10.83 -37.29
CA ARG A 411 11.30 9.43 -37.45
C ARG A 411 9.85 9.37 -37.96
N VAL A 412 9.01 10.22 -37.40
CA VAL A 412 7.58 10.32 -37.74
C VAL A 412 7.39 11.69 -38.40
N PRO A 413 6.59 11.85 -39.47
CA PRO A 413 6.43 13.13 -40.17
C PRO A 413 5.63 14.17 -39.34
N LEU A 414 6.15 14.56 -38.17
CA LEU A 414 5.58 15.57 -37.28
C LEU A 414 5.84 16.99 -37.79
N TRP A 415 6.89 17.17 -38.59
CA TRP A 415 7.14 18.39 -39.33
C TRP A 415 6.02 18.67 -40.33
N ARG A 416 5.41 19.86 -40.26
CA ARG A 416 4.36 20.31 -41.18
C ARG A 416 4.96 21.27 -42.20
N GLY A 417 5.91 20.74 -42.98
CA GLY A 417 6.76 21.52 -43.88
C GLY A 417 8.11 21.86 -43.22
N ASN A 418 8.33 23.13 -42.92
CA ASN A 418 9.59 23.65 -42.36
C ASN A 418 9.56 23.85 -40.84
N ASP A 419 8.38 23.68 -40.26
CA ASP A 419 8.11 24.03 -38.87
C ASP A 419 6.90 23.25 -38.33
N VAL A 420 6.67 23.36 -37.02
CA VAL A 420 5.52 22.76 -36.33
C VAL A 420 5.19 23.57 -35.07
N LEU A 421 3.90 23.76 -34.79
CA LEU A 421 3.44 24.45 -33.58
C LEU A 421 3.72 23.62 -32.34
N VAL A 422 4.18 24.27 -31.26
CA VAL A 422 4.41 23.58 -29.96
C VAL A 422 3.13 22.95 -29.44
N LYS A 423 2.01 23.68 -29.51
CA LYS A 423 0.67 23.17 -29.14
C LYS A 423 0.32 21.88 -29.88
N GLN A 424 0.60 21.85 -31.18
CA GLN A 424 0.31 20.69 -32.01
C GLN A 424 1.20 19.50 -31.63
N LEU A 425 2.45 19.72 -31.24
CA LEU A 425 3.30 18.65 -30.71
C LEU A 425 2.75 18.09 -29.40
N VAL A 426 2.27 18.94 -28.48
CA VAL A 426 1.62 18.48 -27.24
C VAL A 426 0.43 17.57 -27.58
N GLU A 427 -0.43 17.99 -28.50
CA GLU A 427 -1.58 17.22 -28.95
C GLU A 427 -1.17 15.90 -29.64
N ASP A 428 -0.17 15.94 -30.53
CA ASP A 428 0.32 14.76 -31.26
C ASP A 428 0.86 13.70 -30.28
N PHE A 429 1.73 14.11 -29.35
CA PHE A 429 2.31 13.21 -28.33
C PHE A 429 1.26 12.62 -27.38
N ALA A 430 0.19 13.36 -27.07
CA ALA A 430 -0.92 12.86 -26.27
C ALA A 430 -1.88 11.95 -27.06
N THR A 431 -1.97 12.12 -28.38
CA THR A 431 -2.92 11.41 -29.25
C THR A 431 -2.39 10.07 -29.75
N TYR A 432 -1.18 10.05 -30.28
CA TYR A 432 -0.70 8.94 -31.10
C TYR A 432 0.11 7.91 -30.31
N LEU A 433 -0.34 6.66 -30.33
CA LEU A 433 0.27 5.53 -29.60
C LEU A 433 1.66 5.10 -30.12
N TYR A 434 2.07 5.60 -31.29
CA TYR A 434 3.39 5.37 -31.86
C TYR A 434 4.45 6.36 -31.37
N LEU A 435 4.04 7.44 -30.70
CA LEU A 435 4.94 8.41 -30.07
C LEU A 435 5.19 8.04 -28.60
N PRO A 436 6.36 8.42 -28.05
CA PRO A 436 6.65 8.22 -26.64
C PRO A 436 5.59 8.88 -25.75
N ARG A 437 5.08 8.14 -24.77
CA ARG A 437 4.15 8.67 -23.78
C ARG A 437 4.89 9.59 -22.82
N LEU A 438 4.46 10.85 -22.73
CA LEU A 438 5.01 11.83 -21.81
C LEU A 438 4.19 11.90 -20.53
N ARG A 439 4.84 12.20 -19.40
CA ARG A 439 4.15 12.46 -18.13
C ARG A 439 3.16 13.62 -18.24
N ASP A 440 3.59 14.70 -18.85
CA ASP A 440 2.80 15.91 -19.11
C ASP A 440 3.49 16.77 -20.19
N SER A 441 2.86 17.89 -20.58
CA SER A 441 3.40 18.84 -21.55
C SER A 441 4.73 19.47 -21.13
N ASP A 442 5.00 19.57 -19.82
CA ASP A 442 6.25 20.16 -19.31
C ASP A 442 7.47 19.36 -19.73
N VAL A 443 7.34 18.03 -19.87
CA VAL A 443 8.41 17.16 -20.39
C VAL A 443 8.81 17.59 -21.81
N LEU A 444 7.83 17.87 -22.67
CA LEU A 444 8.07 18.33 -24.03
C LEU A 444 8.66 19.74 -24.06
N ILE A 445 8.10 20.66 -23.27
CA ILE A 445 8.55 22.05 -23.18
C ILE A 445 9.99 22.12 -22.67
N ALA A 446 10.35 21.29 -21.69
CA ALA A 446 11.72 21.15 -21.20
C ALA A 446 12.66 20.63 -22.29
N ALA A 447 12.25 19.62 -23.07
CA ALA A 447 13.02 19.11 -24.19
C ALA A 447 13.28 20.18 -25.26
N ILE A 448 12.28 21.00 -25.57
CA ILE A 448 12.42 22.12 -26.52
C ILE A 448 13.40 23.15 -25.96
N ARG A 449 13.23 23.54 -24.69
CA ARG A 449 14.10 24.53 -24.02
C ARG A 449 15.55 24.07 -23.98
N GLU A 450 15.80 22.81 -23.63
CA GLU A 450 17.13 22.22 -23.64
C GLU A 450 17.69 22.23 -25.07
N GLY A 451 16.91 21.75 -26.06
CA GLY A 451 17.34 21.63 -27.43
C GLY A 451 17.81 22.94 -28.07
N ILE A 452 17.14 24.06 -27.78
CA ILE A 452 17.52 25.37 -28.33
C ILE A 452 18.75 25.99 -27.65
N THR A 453 19.09 25.55 -26.43
CA THR A 453 20.26 26.05 -25.70
C THR A 453 21.57 25.39 -26.15
N LEU A 454 21.50 24.23 -26.80
CA LEU A 454 22.68 23.53 -27.27
C LEU A 454 23.39 24.34 -28.37
N LEU A 455 24.71 24.48 -28.27
CA LEU A 455 25.51 25.10 -29.32
C LEU A 455 25.49 24.30 -30.63
N THR A 456 25.23 22.99 -30.53
CA THR A 456 25.09 22.05 -31.65
C THR A 456 23.69 22.00 -32.24
N TRP A 457 22.79 22.94 -31.89
CA TRP A 457 21.38 22.90 -32.30
C TRP A 457 21.16 22.79 -33.82
N GLN A 458 22.08 23.32 -34.63
CA GLN A 458 22.01 23.26 -36.09
C GLN A 458 22.14 21.83 -36.64
N SER A 459 22.89 20.96 -35.96
CA SER A 459 23.15 19.59 -36.38
C SER A 459 22.38 18.56 -35.58
N GLU A 460 22.08 18.82 -34.30
CA GLU A 460 21.56 17.81 -33.37
C GLU A 460 20.12 18.04 -32.93
N THR A 461 19.58 19.26 -33.06
CA THR A 461 18.23 19.60 -32.60
C THR A 461 17.44 20.47 -33.61
N PHE A 462 17.03 21.66 -33.19
CA PHE A 462 16.10 22.55 -33.87
C PHE A 462 16.17 23.96 -33.28
N ALA A 463 15.50 24.91 -33.92
CA ALA A 463 15.31 26.26 -33.40
C ALA A 463 13.88 26.46 -32.89
N TYR A 464 13.66 27.58 -32.21
CA TYR A 464 12.35 28.01 -31.72
C TYR A 464 12.03 29.42 -32.22
N ALA A 465 10.77 29.68 -32.56
CA ALA A 465 10.26 31.00 -32.88
C ALA A 465 9.00 31.30 -32.07
N GLN A 466 8.80 32.56 -31.69
CA GLN A 466 7.61 33.00 -30.96
C GLN A 466 6.37 33.04 -31.86
N SER A 467 6.57 33.35 -33.15
CA SER A 467 5.50 33.35 -34.16
C SER A 467 6.08 33.36 -35.57
N LYS A 468 5.21 33.28 -36.57
CA LYS A 468 5.54 33.41 -38.00
C LYS A 468 4.65 34.48 -38.61
N ASP A 469 5.24 35.41 -39.34
CA ASP A 469 4.49 36.47 -40.02
C ASP A 469 3.83 35.98 -41.33
N ALA A 470 3.03 36.85 -41.95
CA ALA A 470 2.30 36.54 -43.18
C ALA A 470 3.23 36.26 -44.37
N ASP A 471 4.45 36.81 -44.36
CA ASP A 471 5.47 36.61 -45.39
C ASP A 471 6.30 35.33 -45.15
N GLY A 472 6.02 34.62 -44.06
CA GLY A 472 6.64 33.36 -43.70
C GLY A 472 7.96 33.48 -42.93
N ARG A 473 8.31 34.69 -42.46
CA ARG A 473 9.49 34.93 -41.61
C ARG A 473 9.19 34.57 -40.16
N TYR A 474 10.15 33.94 -39.51
CA TYR A 474 10.05 33.55 -38.10
C TYR A 474 10.43 34.72 -37.19
N LEU A 475 9.54 35.10 -36.29
CA LEU A 475 9.72 36.19 -35.34
C LEU A 475 10.21 35.65 -33.99
N GLY A 476 11.15 36.37 -33.36
CA GLY A 476 11.77 35.92 -32.11
C GLY A 476 12.50 34.59 -32.24
N LEU A 477 13.14 34.34 -33.40
CA LEU A 477 13.85 33.11 -33.72
C LEU A 477 15.11 32.95 -32.84
N VAL A 478 15.21 31.83 -32.14
CA VAL A 478 16.31 31.48 -31.23
C VAL A 478 16.82 30.08 -31.54
N GLY A 479 18.15 29.96 -31.63
CA GLY A 479 18.90 28.70 -31.68
C GLY A 479 20.31 28.96 -31.17
N GLY A 480 20.80 28.13 -30.25
CA GLY A 480 22.07 28.32 -29.54
C GLY A 480 21.98 29.36 -28.42
N GLY A 481 20.79 29.52 -27.83
CA GLY A 481 20.49 30.53 -26.80
C GLY A 481 19.32 30.11 -25.93
N SER A 482 18.92 30.97 -25.00
CA SER A 482 17.79 30.71 -24.09
C SER A 482 16.55 31.50 -24.50
N ALA A 483 15.39 30.86 -24.44
CA ALA A 483 14.09 31.49 -24.63
C ALA A 483 13.05 30.91 -23.68
N ALA A 484 12.07 31.74 -23.29
CA ALA A 484 10.87 31.26 -22.63
C ALA A 484 9.99 30.54 -23.67
N VAL A 485 10.03 29.21 -23.66
CA VAL A 485 9.19 28.36 -24.52
C VAL A 485 7.77 28.38 -23.95
N GLN A 486 6.81 28.79 -24.79
CA GLN A 486 5.39 28.77 -24.45
C GLN A 486 4.70 27.64 -25.22
N SER A 487 3.73 26.99 -24.57
CA SER A 487 2.91 25.96 -25.23
C SER A 487 1.75 26.57 -26.02
N GLU A 488 1.24 27.71 -25.56
CA GLU A 488 0.15 28.47 -26.19
C GLU A 488 0.71 29.68 -26.96
N GLY A 489 -0.07 30.23 -27.90
CA GLY A 489 0.24 31.53 -28.51
C GLY A 489 1.21 31.52 -29.70
N GLY A 490 0.96 30.67 -30.71
CA GLY A 490 1.66 30.74 -32.01
C GLY A 490 3.14 30.35 -31.98
N SER A 491 3.60 29.77 -30.87
CA SER A 491 4.99 29.31 -30.67
C SER A 491 5.31 28.11 -31.55
N ILE A 492 6.48 28.12 -32.18
CA ILE A 492 6.84 27.22 -33.28
C ILE A 492 8.23 26.62 -33.06
N VAL A 493 8.35 25.30 -33.28
CA VAL A 493 9.62 24.62 -33.48
C VAL A 493 9.98 24.67 -34.97
N VAL A 494 11.18 25.11 -35.30
CA VAL A 494 11.62 25.36 -36.68
C VAL A 494 12.77 24.43 -37.03
N LYS A 495 12.76 23.89 -38.26
CA LYS A 495 13.88 23.09 -38.75
C LYS A 495 15.20 23.89 -38.73
N PRO A 496 16.31 23.26 -38.35
CA PRO A 496 17.56 23.94 -38.06
C PRO A 496 18.17 24.60 -39.30
N ASP A 497 18.07 23.98 -40.47
CA ASP A 497 18.53 24.51 -41.76
C ASP A 497 17.79 25.79 -42.15
N VAL A 498 16.47 25.80 -41.98
CA VAL A 498 15.61 26.95 -42.26
C VAL A 498 15.90 28.11 -41.32
N ALA A 499 16.06 27.81 -40.02
CA ALA A 499 16.40 28.81 -39.02
C ALA A 499 17.80 29.40 -39.23
N ALA A 500 18.80 28.57 -39.54
CA ALA A 500 20.17 29.00 -39.81
C ALA A 500 20.24 29.90 -41.06
N GLU A 501 19.48 29.58 -42.11
CA GLU A 501 19.38 30.42 -43.31
C GLU A 501 18.82 31.80 -42.98
N GLN A 502 17.75 31.89 -42.18
CA GLN A 502 17.20 33.19 -41.77
C GLN A 502 18.20 33.99 -40.93
N GLN A 503 18.84 33.36 -39.94
CA GLN A 503 19.85 34.02 -39.10
C GLN A 503 21.03 34.55 -39.95
N ARG A 504 21.46 33.79 -40.98
CA ARG A 504 22.51 34.25 -41.91
C ARG A 504 22.07 35.50 -42.67
N ARG A 505 20.85 35.50 -43.22
CA ARG A 505 20.28 36.67 -43.92
C ARG A 505 20.14 37.88 -43.01
N ASP A 506 19.67 37.69 -41.79
CA ASP A 506 19.53 38.77 -40.80
C ASP A 506 20.91 39.36 -40.43
N ALA A 507 21.94 38.51 -40.29
CA ALA A 507 23.32 38.95 -40.03
C ALA A 507 23.96 39.70 -41.21
N GLU A 508 23.72 39.23 -42.45
CA GLU A 508 24.17 39.90 -43.67
C GLU A 508 23.48 41.27 -43.85
N ALA A 509 22.17 41.34 -43.60
CA ALA A 509 21.42 42.59 -43.65
C ALA A 509 21.86 43.59 -42.56
N ALA A 510 22.18 43.11 -41.35
CA ALA A 510 22.71 43.95 -40.29
C ALA A 510 24.10 44.52 -40.65
N LYS A 511 24.98 43.71 -41.25
CA LYS A 511 26.29 44.15 -41.76
C LYS A 511 26.15 45.18 -42.88
N ALA A 512 25.20 44.99 -43.81
CA ALA A 512 24.93 45.94 -44.89
C ALA A 512 24.42 47.30 -44.37
N LYS A 513 23.60 47.31 -43.32
CA LYS A 513 23.13 48.55 -42.67
C LYS A 513 24.23 49.26 -41.89
N ALA A 514 25.15 48.52 -41.28
CA ALA A 514 26.30 49.10 -40.57
C ALA A 514 27.35 49.72 -41.53
N GLY A 515 27.46 49.22 -42.77
CA GLY A 515 28.39 49.74 -43.78
C GLY A 515 27.99 51.03 -44.49
N ASN A 516 26.73 51.49 -44.35
CA ASN A 516 26.20 52.67 -45.05
C ASN A 516 26.15 53.97 -44.21
N GLY A 517 26.74 53.98 -43.01
CA GLY A 517 26.92 55.20 -42.20
C GLY A 517 28.21 55.94 -42.56
N SER A 518 28.19 56.67 -43.67
CA SER A 518 29.35 57.33 -44.30
C SER A 518 29.94 58.50 -43.50
N ALA A 519 31.24 58.67 -43.66
CA ALA A 519 31.94 59.95 -43.61
C ALA A 519 31.24 61.03 -44.45
N THR A 520 31.17 62.26 -43.95
CA THR A 520 31.47 63.51 -44.69
C THR A 520 31.54 64.70 -43.72
N VAL A 521 32.53 65.53 -43.97
CA VAL A 521 32.96 66.74 -43.25
C VAL A 521 32.35 67.97 -43.91
N ALA A 522 31.92 68.96 -43.11
CA ALA A 522 32.18 70.42 -43.26
C ALA A 522 31.11 71.23 -42.47
N GLU A 523 31.42 71.85 -41.33
CA GLU A 523 32.08 73.16 -41.13
C GLU A 523 31.13 74.37 -41.26
N SER A 524 30.83 75.03 -40.13
CA SER A 524 30.54 76.47 -40.07
C SER A 524 30.80 77.02 -38.67
N GLU A 525 31.22 78.28 -38.62
CA GLU A 525 32.19 78.86 -37.70
C GLU A 525 31.64 79.50 -36.41
N ARG A 526 32.50 79.41 -35.39
CA ARG A 526 32.77 80.23 -34.18
C ARG A 526 32.04 81.56 -33.94
N THR A 527 31.71 81.79 -32.66
CA THR A 527 32.08 82.95 -31.79
C THR A 527 31.41 82.74 -30.41
N GLY A 528 31.97 82.95 -29.22
CA GLY A 528 33.30 83.32 -28.73
C GLY A 528 33.35 83.22 -27.18
N GLU A 529 34.57 83.02 -26.66
CA GLU A 529 35.16 83.51 -25.37
C GLU A 529 34.51 83.12 -24.01
N GLN A 530 35.21 82.77 -22.92
CA GLN A 530 36.54 83.11 -22.35
C GLN A 530 37.08 81.88 -21.56
N GLY A 531 38.36 81.47 -21.67
CA GLY A 531 39.53 81.93 -20.86
C GLY A 531 39.74 81.01 -19.64
N GLN A 532 40.89 80.47 -19.23
CA GLN A 532 42.35 80.64 -19.36
C GLN A 532 42.96 79.30 -18.79
N ALA A 533 44.21 78.86 -18.95
CA ALA A 533 45.48 79.47 -19.34
C ALA A 533 46.38 78.39 -19.99
N ALA A 534 47.34 78.87 -20.78
CA ALA A 534 48.26 78.13 -21.62
C ALA A 534 49.68 78.01 -21.03
N GLY A 535 50.49 77.14 -21.65
CA GLY A 535 51.93 77.31 -21.81
C GLY A 535 52.76 76.12 -21.33
N ALA A 536 53.79 75.62 -22.01
CA ALA A 536 54.25 75.73 -23.40
C ALA A 536 55.32 74.63 -23.60
N GLU A 537 55.35 74.08 -24.82
CA GLU A 537 56.48 73.54 -25.61
C GLU A 537 57.59 72.63 -25.06
N THR A 538 57.82 71.56 -25.87
CA THR A 538 59.08 70.82 -26.14
C THR A 538 59.65 69.98 -24.99
N THR A 539 60.03 68.70 -25.11
CA THR A 539 60.94 68.06 -26.08
C THR A 539 60.91 66.52 -25.85
N ARG A 540 61.35 65.71 -26.82
CA ARG A 540 61.56 64.25 -26.72
C ARG A 540 62.44 63.83 -25.53
N GLY A 541 62.12 62.70 -24.89
CA GLY A 541 63.12 61.86 -24.21
C GLY A 541 62.61 60.86 -23.16
N ALA A 542 62.66 59.58 -23.53
CA ALA A 542 62.89 58.38 -22.70
C ALA A 542 61.78 57.82 -21.76
N ASP A 543 61.68 56.49 -21.82
CA ASP A 543 60.89 55.55 -21.00
C ASP A 543 60.74 55.94 -19.53
N THR A 544 59.56 55.66 -18.97
CA THR A 544 59.44 54.72 -17.85
C THR A 544 58.00 54.23 -17.70
N ASP A 545 57.91 52.91 -17.65
CA ASP A 545 56.75 52.07 -17.35
C ASP A 545 56.11 52.46 -16.01
N THR A 546 54.78 52.62 -15.94
CA THR A 546 54.04 52.59 -14.67
C THR A 546 52.63 52.00 -14.89
N PRO A 547 52.25 50.90 -14.20
CA PRO A 547 50.96 50.23 -14.42
C PRO A 547 49.78 50.95 -13.73
N PRO A 548 48.54 50.73 -14.20
CA PRO A 548 47.33 51.28 -13.60
C PRO A 548 46.99 50.63 -12.24
N PRO A 549 46.23 51.32 -11.35
CA PRO A 549 45.99 50.88 -9.99
C PRO A 549 45.10 49.61 -9.92
N PRO A 550 45.30 48.73 -8.93
CA PRO A 550 44.55 47.48 -8.82
C PRO A 550 43.09 47.69 -8.38
N ALA A 551 42.19 46.91 -8.99
CA ALA A 551 40.76 46.91 -8.70
C ALA A 551 40.46 46.46 -7.25
N PRO A 552 39.41 47.02 -6.60
CA PRO A 552 39.06 46.67 -5.22
C PRO A 552 38.64 45.19 -5.10
N THR A 553 39.15 44.52 -4.06
CA THR A 553 38.82 43.12 -3.75
C THR A 553 37.74 43.05 -2.67
N TYR A 554 36.56 42.51 -3.01
CA TYR A 554 35.46 42.29 -2.07
C TYR A 554 35.59 40.93 -1.39
N ARG A 555 35.65 40.92 -0.05
CA ARG A 555 35.91 39.70 0.75
C ARG A 555 34.72 39.19 1.57
N ARG A 556 33.60 39.92 1.58
CA ARG A 556 32.40 39.61 2.39
C ARG A 556 31.14 40.00 1.64
N PHE A 557 30.11 39.17 1.75
CA PHE A 557 28.75 39.43 1.25
C PHE A 557 27.77 39.39 2.44
N HIS A 558 26.82 40.32 2.47
CA HIS A 558 25.70 40.31 3.41
C HIS A 558 24.43 40.71 2.65
N GLY A 559 23.30 40.08 2.98
CA GLY A 559 22.02 40.39 2.35
C GLY A 559 20.85 39.76 3.10
N SER A 560 19.72 40.46 3.15
CA SER A 560 18.47 40.01 3.75
C SER A 560 17.34 40.18 2.73
N VAL A 561 16.42 39.22 2.67
CA VAL A 561 15.26 39.27 1.77
C VAL A 561 14.02 38.80 2.52
N GLN A 562 12.91 39.53 2.36
CA GLN A 562 11.61 39.13 2.91
C GLN A 562 10.96 38.10 1.99
N LEU A 563 10.51 36.99 2.56
CA LEU A 563 9.84 35.90 1.84
C LEU A 563 8.33 35.99 2.01
N ASP A 564 7.58 35.57 0.99
CA ASP A 564 6.13 35.41 1.09
C ASP A 564 5.81 34.19 1.98
N SER A 565 5.07 34.42 3.06
CA SER A 565 4.69 33.39 4.04
C SER A 565 3.91 32.21 3.44
N LEU A 566 3.21 32.41 2.31
CA LEU A 566 2.46 31.35 1.63
C LEU A 566 3.32 30.58 0.61
N ARG A 567 4.54 31.04 0.30
CA ARG A 567 5.41 30.49 -0.75
C ARG A 567 6.87 30.34 -0.34
N VAL A 568 7.14 30.30 0.97
CA VAL A 568 8.49 30.24 1.56
C VAL A 568 9.39 29.18 0.92
N GLY A 569 8.87 27.97 0.65
CA GLY A 569 9.67 26.90 0.04
C GLY A 569 10.16 27.23 -1.38
N ARG A 570 9.30 27.79 -2.23
CA ARG A 570 9.68 28.16 -3.61
C ARG A 570 10.68 29.31 -3.62
N ASP A 571 10.45 30.31 -2.79
CA ASP A 571 11.29 31.51 -2.76
C ASP A 571 12.67 31.20 -2.13
N ALA A 572 12.72 30.34 -1.10
CA ALA A 572 13.96 29.80 -0.54
C ALA A 572 14.75 28.99 -1.58
N SER A 573 14.09 28.14 -2.39
CA SER A 573 14.75 27.42 -3.49
C SER A 573 15.34 28.38 -4.53
N ARG A 574 14.62 29.43 -4.91
CA ARG A 574 15.14 30.44 -5.84
C ARG A 574 16.38 31.17 -5.29
N ILE A 575 16.42 31.48 -3.99
CA ILE A 575 17.60 32.09 -3.35
C ILE A 575 18.77 31.12 -3.29
N ALA A 576 18.49 29.83 -3.08
CA ALA A 576 19.50 28.79 -3.12
C ALA A 576 20.19 28.72 -4.50
N ASP A 577 19.40 28.74 -5.57
CA ASP A 577 19.91 28.64 -6.94
C ASP A 577 20.61 29.93 -7.40
N GLU A 578 20.01 31.09 -7.15
CA GLU A 578 20.47 32.36 -7.73
C GLU A 578 21.55 33.07 -6.89
N VAL A 579 21.66 32.78 -5.59
CA VAL A 579 22.61 33.49 -4.69
C VAL A 579 23.56 32.52 -4.00
N ILE A 580 23.04 31.54 -3.25
CA ILE A 580 23.88 30.64 -2.44
C ILE A 580 24.77 29.79 -3.34
N GLN A 581 24.23 29.24 -4.44
CA GLN A 581 25.02 28.44 -5.38
C GLN A 581 26.19 29.21 -5.99
N HIS A 582 26.06 30.52 -6.18
CA HIS A 582 27.12 31.37 -6.72
C HIS A 582 28.22 31.66 -5.67
N LEU A 583 27.85 31.88 -4.41
CA LEU A 583 28.80 32.15 -3.33
C LEU A 583 29.56 30.88 -2.90
N SER A 584 28.89 29.72 -2.91
CA SER A 584 29.50 28.43 -2.56
C SER A 584 30.50 27.89 -3.59
N LYS A 585 30.57 28.47 -4.79
CA LYS A 585 31.56 28.10 -5.83
C LYS A 585 32.97 28.59 -5.50
N TYR A 586 33.15 29.51 -4.55
CA TYR A 586 34.46 30.00 -4.14
C TYR A 586 35.13 29.04 -3.14
N ILE A 587 36.32 28.56 -3.48
CA ILE A 587 37.12 27.64 -2.64
C ILE A 587 37.45 28.33 -1.31
N GLY A 588 37.00 27.72 -0.20
CA GLY A 588 37.21 28.24 1.16
C GLY A 588 36.16 29.26 1.64
N ALA A 589 35.09 29.51 0.88
CA ALA A 589 33.97 30.33 1.34
C ALA A 589 33.14 29.58 2.40
N ASN A 590 32.92 30.21 3.55
CA ASN A 590 31.97 29.76 4.56
C ASN A 590 30.63 30.48 4.34
N VAL A 591 29.62 29.77 3.86
CA VAL A 591 28.29 30.33 3.58
C VAL A 591 27.33 29.87 4.66
N GLU A 592 26.88 30.81 5.49
CA GLU A 592 25.90 30.59 6.55
C GLU A 592 24.56 31.19 6.13
N VAL A 593 23.46 30.45 6.36
CA VAL A 593 22.10 30.87 5.99
C VAL A 593 21.22 30.77 7.23
N THR A 594 20.66 31.89 7.65
CA THR A 594 19.76 31.98 8.81
C THR A 594 18.35 32.29 8.32
N LEU A 595 17.36 31.50 8.77
CA LEU A 595 15.95 31.76 8.52
C LEU A 595 15.32 32.37 9.77
N GLU A 596 14.90 33.63 9.69
CA GLU A 596 14.18 34.33 10.76
C GLU A 596 12.67 34.32 10.47
N ILE A 597 11.87 33.95 11.46
CA ILE A 597 10.41 33.89 11.36
C ILE A 597 9.82 34.86 12.37
N ARG A 598 9.12 35.89 11.88
CA ARG A 598 8.39 36.86 12.70
C ARG A 598 6.89 36.76 12.40
N ALA A 599 6.09 36.63 13.44
CA ALA A 599 4.63 36.63 13.34
C ALA A 599 4.05 37.59 14.39
N GLU A 600 3.24 38.54 13.95
CA GLU A 600 2.47 39.43 14.82
C GLU A 600 1.03 38.90 14.92
N MET A 601 0.55 38.72 16.15
CA MET A 601 -0.77 38.13 16.44
C MET A 601 -1.59 39.14 17.26
N PRO A 602 -2.37 40.03 16.60
CA PRO A 602 -3.07 41.13 17.29
C PRO A 602 -4.06 40.68 18.36
N ASP A 603 -4.65 39.50 18.21
CA ASP A 603 -5.63 38.92 19.14
C ASP A 603 -5.01 37.92 20.14
N GLY A 604 -3.68 37.79 20.13
CA GLY A 604 -2.93 36.80 20.93
C GLY A 604 -2.94 35.38 20.35
N ALA A 605 -1.94 34.57 20.72
CA ALA A 605 -1.84 33.17 20.34
C ALA A 605 -2.66 32.27 21.28
N THR A 606 -3.42 31.31 20.75
CA THR A 606 -4.13 30.32 21.59
C THR A 606 -3.15 29.37 22.30
N GLU A 607 -3.51 28.84 23.48
CA GLU A 607 -2.67 27.87 24.20
C GLU A 607 -2.26 26.67 23.35
N LYS A 608 -3.18 26.21 22.48
CA LYS A 608 -2.90 25.11 21.54
C LYS A 608 -1.82 25.52 20.53
N THR A 609 -1.92 26.70 19.95
CA THR A 609 -0.91 27.22 19.00
C THR A 609 0.45 27.38 19.65
N ILE A 610 0.50 27.94 20.87
CA ILE A 610 1.76 28.09 21.62
C ILE A 610 2.41 26.73 21.84
N ARG A 611 1.63 25.73 22.27
CA ARG A 611 2.12 24.37 22.50
C ARG A 611 2.65 23.72 21.22
N ASP A 612 1.84 23.72 20.17
CA ASP A 612 2.15 23.06 18.89
C ASP A 612 3.42 23.68 18.26
N VAL A 613 3.53 25.02 18.25
CA VAL A 613 4.70 25.72 17.68
C VAL A 613 5.96 25.48 18.53
N THR A 614 5.85 25.54 19.86
CA THR A 614 6.98 25.30 20.78
C THR A 614 7.51 23.87 20.65
N GLU A 615 6.64 22.87 20.53
CA GLU A 615 7.03 21.46 20.36
C GLU A 615 7.70 21.22 18.99
N ASN A 616 7.16 21.83 17.94
CA ASN A 616 7.75 21.76 16.60
C ASN A 616 9.12 22.43 16.54
N CYS A 617 9.30 23.62 17.12
CA CYS A 617 10.60 24.29 17.18
C CYS A 617 11.66 23.46 17.93
N ARG A 618 11.28 22.77 19.01
CA ARG A 618 12.17 21.82 19.72
C ARG A 618 12.54 20.62 18.84
N THR A 619 11.56 20.03 18.17
CA THR A 619 11.78 18.86 17.28
C THR A 619 12.67 19.22 16.10
N LEU A 620 12.48 20.42 15.54
CA LEU A 620 13.24 20.95 14.41
C LEU A 620 14.56 21.61 14.83
N ARG A 621 14.89 21.61 16.12
CA ARG A 621 16.16 22.12 16.69
C ARG A 621 16.44 23.58 16.36
N PHE A 622 15.45 24.46 16.52
CA PHE A 622 15.67 25.90 16.42
C PHE A 622 16.67 26.36 17.50
N ASP A 623 17.65 27.17 17.11
CA ASP A 623 18.69 27.66 18.02
C ASP A 623 18.15 28.68 19.04
N SER A 624 17.12 29.45 18.66
CA SER A 624 16.42 30.42 19.52
C SER A 624 14.95 30.56 19.07
N PHE A 625 14.01 30.49 20.00
CA PHE A 625 12.56 30.68 19.76
C PHE A 625 11.82 30.98 21.08
N GLY A 626 10.72 31.73 20.99
CA GLY A 626 9.86 32.06 22.14
C GLY A 626 8.65 32.90 21.71
N PHE A 627 7.61 32.88 22.52
CA PHE A 627 6.53 33.88 22.44
C PHE A 627 6.84 34.95 23.49
N GLU A 628 6.78 36.21 23.09
CA GLU A 628 7.00 37.35 23.99
C GLU A 628 5.64 37.82 24.54
N GLU A 629 5.61 38.13 25.85
CA GLU A 629 4.47 38.80 26.47
C GLU A 629 4.60 40.30 26.22
N GLU A 630 3.55 40.95 25.72
CA GLU A 630 3.46 42.43 25.62
C GLU A 630 3.07 43.08 26.96
#